data_AF-A0A2M8QH91-F1
#
_entry.id   AF-A0A2M8QH91-F1
#
_cell.length_a   1.000
_cell.length_b   1.000
_cell.length_c   1.000
_cell.angle_alpha   90.00
_cell.angle_beta   90.00
_cell.angle_gamma   90.00
#
_symmetry.space_group_name_H-M   'P 1'
#
loop_
_entity.id
_entity.type
_entity.pdbx_description
1 polymer ?
#
loop_
_entity_poly.entity_id
_entity_poly.type
_entity_poly.pdbx_seq_one_letter_code
_entity_poly.pdbx_strand_id
1 'polypeptide(L)'
;MTERRQHVAEMERRATEADTKLSRLYEAIENGLVDMGDPSLKARIAELTTIRDQARGDAERAVAHIERISPEITVESLHAFALAAKRKLRHDDGT
;
A
#
# COMPACT_ATOMS: atom_id res chain seq x y z
N MET A 1 -11.09 11.75 -5.39
CA MET A 1 -10.03 10.74 -5.18
C MET A 1 -10.17 10.26 -3.75
N THR A 2 -10.44 8.98 -3.50
CA THR A 2 -10.71 8.46 -2.15
C THR A 2 -9.46 8.60 -1.28
N GLU A 3 -9.58 9.05 -0.02
CA GLU A 3 -8.45 9.27 0.92
C GLU A 3 -7.49 8.07 0.98
N ARG A 4 -8.03 6.85 0.91
CA ARG A 4 -7.26 5.60 0.87
C ARG A 4 -6.29 5.52 -0.32
N ARG A 5 -6.72 5.97 -1.51
CA ARG A 5 -5.85 5.99 -2.71
C ARG A 5 -4.77 7.07 -2.61
N GLN A 6 -5.07 8.19 -1.95
CA GLN A 6 -4.07 9.22 -1.68
C GLN A 6 -3.01 8.72 -0.68
N HIS A 7 -3.43 7.98 0.35
CA HIS A 7 -2.51 7.38 1.30
C HIS A 7 -1.56 6.37 0.63
N VAL A 8 -2.07 5.50 -0.26
CA VAL A 8 -1.23 4.60 -1.06
C VAL A 8 -0.22 5.37 -1.90
N ALA A 9 -0.66 6.40 -2.62
CA ALA A 9 0.23 7.22 -3.45
C ALA A 9 1.35 7.89 -2.63
N GLU A 10 1.08 8.31 -1.39
CA GLU A 10 2.10 8.86 -0.50
C GLU A 10 3.12 7.80 -0.05
N MET A 11 2.66 6.57 0.24
CA MET A 11 3.56 5.46 0.59
C MET A 11 4.46 5.08 -0.60
N GLU A 12 3.89 4.99 -1.80
CA GLU A 12 4.65 4.74 -3.03
C GLU A 12 5.66 5.86 -3.30
N ARG A 13 5.25 7.12 -3.17
CA ARG A 13 6.15 8.28 -3.31
C ARG A 13 7.33 8.19 -2.36
N ARG A 14 7.09 7.89 -1.07
CA ARG A 14 8.17 7.72 -0.08
C ARG A 14 9.13 6.59 -0.45
N ALA A 15 8.61 5.48 -0.95
CA ALA A 15 9.43 4.37 -1.44
C ALA A 15 10.32 4.81 -2.62
N THR A 16 9.74 5.49 -3.62
CA THR A 16 10.48 5.99 -4.79
C THR A 16 11.55 7.01 -4.41
N GLU A 17 11.27 7.89 -3.46
CA GLU A 17 12.25 8.86 -2.98
C GLU A 17 13.44 8.20 -2.27
N ALA A 18 13.18 7.20 -1.42
CA ALA A 18 14.23 6.44 -0.76
C ALA A 18 15.08 5.65 -1.76
N ASP A 19 14.45 5.04 -2.77
CA ASP A 19 15.13 4.31 -3.84
C ASP A 19 16.00 5.25 -4.70
N THR A 20 15.47 6.42 -5.08
CA THR A 20 16.24 7.44 -5.82
C THR A 20 17.46 7.91 -5.02
N LYS A 21 17.31 8.10 -3.71
CA LYS A 21 18.43 8.48 -2.82
C LYS A 21 19.47 7.36 -2.73
N LEU A 22 19.06 6.10 -2.66
CA LEU A 22 19.96 4.94 -2.71
C LEU A 22 20.71 4.88 -4.03
N SER A 23 20.03 5.00 -5.17
CA SER A 23 20.67 4.98 -6.49
C SER A 23 21.73 6.06 -6.64
N ARG A 24 21.42 7.30 -6.24
CA ARG A 24 22.39 8.41 -6.25
C ARG A 24 23.57 8.16 -5.31
N LEU A 25 23.34 7.51 -4.18
CA LEU A 25 24.41 7.18 -3.23
C LEU A 25 25.33 6.11 -3.83
N TYR A 26 24.78 5.08 -4.46
CA TYR A 26 25.57 4.07 -5.16
C TYR A 26 26.36 4.66 -6.32
N GLU A 27 25.74 5.50 -7.15
CA GLU A 27 26.43 6.22 -8.23
C GLU A 27 27.57 7.11 -7.69
N ALA A 28 27.34 7.80 -6.56
CA ALA A 28 28.38 8.62 -5.94
C ALA A 28 29.55 7.79 -5.39
N ILE A 29 29.28 6.57 -4.89
CA ILE A 29 30.32 5.62 -4.49
C ILE A 29 31.12 5.16 -5.72
N GLU A 30 30.43 4.75 -6.79
CA GLU A 30 31.06 4.26 -8.03
C GLU A 30 31.94 5.32 -8.69
N ASN A 31 31.51 6.58 -8.67
CA ASN A 31 32.27 7.71 -9.19
C ASN A 31 33.36 8.23 -8.23
N GLY A 32 33.53 7.61 -7.06
CA GLY A 32 34.52 8.02 -6.04
C GLY A 32 34.22 9.36 -5.36
N LEU A 33 32.99 9.87 -5.48
CA LEU A 33 32.53 11.10 -4.84
C LEU A 33 32.20 10.88 -3.34
N VAL A 34 31.87 9.65 -2.97
CA VAL A 34 31.63 9.21 -1.60
C VAL A 34 32.73 8.23 -1.18
N ASP A 35 33.33 8.50 -0.02
CA ASP A 35 34.36 7.64 0.56
C ASP A 35 33.73 6.39 1.19
N MET A 36 34.19 5.21 0.78
CA MET A 36 33.82 3.91 1.35
C MET A 36 34.30 3.75 2.80
N GLY A 37 35.31 4.53 3.20
CA GLY A 37 35.80 4.62 4.57
C GLY A 37 34.93 5.47 5.49
N ASP A 38 33.91 6.17 4.98
CA ASP A 38 33.00 6.98 5.80
C ASP A 38 32.24 6.07 6.80
N PRO A 39 32.46 6.25 8.13
CA PRO A 39 31.82 5.42 9.15
C PRO A 39 30.28 5.52 9.13
N SER A 40 29.72 6.60 8.60
CA SER A 40 28.28 6.85 8.52
C SER A 40 27.61 6.19 7.31
N LEU A 41 28.38 5.81 6.30
CA LEU A 41 27.86 5.34 5.01
C LEU A 41 26.98 4.09 5.17
N LYS A 42 27.47 3.11 5.93
CA LYS A 42 26.73 1.87 6.19
C LYS A 42 25.39 2.13 6.88
N ALA A 43 25.37 3.01 7.88
CA ALA A 43 24.16 3.36 8.61
C ALA A 43 23.15 4.05 7.68
N ARG A 44 23.62 4.97 6.84
CA ARG A 44 22.78 5.71 5.90
C ARG A 44 22.16 4.81 4.82
N ILE A 45 22.92 3.87 4.28
CA ILE A 45 22.39 2.86 3.34
C ILE A 45 21.32 2.03 4.05
N ALA A 46 21.61 1.51 5.25
CA ALA A 46 20.67 0.69 6.00
C ALA A 46 19.36 1.43 6.33
N GLU A 47 19.45 2.70 6.73
CA GLU A 47 18.29 3.55 6.98
C GLU A 47 17.44 3.74 5.72
N LEU A 48 18.05 4.13 4.60
CA LEU A 48 17.34 4.33 3.34
C LEU A 48 16.72 3.03 2.82
N THR A 49 17.42 1.90 2.93
CA THR A 49 16.89 0.58 2.60
C THR A 49 15.68 0.23 3.46
N THR A 50 15.78 0.45 4.78
CA THR A 50 14.67 0.20 5.71
C THR A 50 13.45 1.04 5.35
N ILE A 51 13.63 2.34 5.07
CA ILE A 51 12.54 3.23 4.69
C ILE A 51 11.88 2.77 3.39
N ARG A 52 12.69 2.44 2.37
CA ARG A 52 12.18 1.96 1.07
C ARG A 52 11.35 0.69 1.25
N ASP A 53 11.91 -0.31 1.93
CA ASP A 53 11.31 -1.63 2.05
C ASP A 53 10.03 -1.56 2.90
N GLN A 54 10.04 -0.77 3.97
CA GLN A 54 8.85 -0.51 4.77
C GLN A 54 7.76 0.19 3.95
N ALA A 55 8.10 1.26 3.23
CA ALA A 55 7.14 2.01 2.43
C ALA A 55 6.54 1.18 1.29
N ARG A 56 7.34 0.32 0.63
CA ARG A 56 6.84 -0.65 -0.36
C ARG A 56 5.88 -1.64 0.27
N GLY A 57 6.28 -2.27 1.38
CA GLY A 57 5.43 -3.24 2.07
C GLY A 57 4.13 -2.62 2.59
N ASP A 58 4.15 -1.38 3.06
CA ASP A 58 2.96 -0.64 3.49
C ASP A 58 2.03 -0.34 2.30
N ALA A 59 2.58 0.11 1.17
CA ALA A 59 1.82 0.34 -0.07
C ALA A 59 1.14 -0.95 -0.56
N GLU A 60 1.89 -2.05 -0.65
CA GLU A 60 1.37 -3.37 -1.06
C GLU A 60 0.21 -3.83 -0.17
N ARG A 61 0.38 -3.72 1.16
CA ARG A 61 -0.69 -4.06 2.13
C ARG A 61 -1.92 -3.18 1.94
N ALA A 62 -1.74 -1.89 1.70
CA ALA A 62 -2.84 -0.96 1.53
C ALA A 62 -3.59 -1.18 0.21
N VAL A 63 -2.90 -1.50 -0.88
CA VAL A 63 -3.51 -1.91 -2.16
C VAL A 63 -4.30 -3.19 -1.98
N ALA A 64 -3.70 -4.23 -1.39
CA ALA A 64 -4.40 -5.49 -1.12
C ALA A 64 -5.64 -5.29 -0.23
N HIS A 65 -5.59 -4.35 0.71
CA HIS A 65 -6.75 -3.99 1.51
C HIS A 65 -7.84 -3.31 0.68
N ILE A 66 -7.49 -2.39 -0.21
CA ILE A 66 -8.44 -1.75 -1.13
C ILE A 66 -9.12 -2.80 -2.03
N GLU A 67 -8.37 -3.75 -2.57
CA GLU A 67 -8.89 -4.82 -3.43
C GLU A 67 -9.79 -5.80 -2.66
N ARG A 68 -9.47 -6.08 -1.40
CA ARG A 68 -10.22 -7.03 -0.54
C ARG A 68 -11.50 -6.42 0.06
N ILE A 69 -11.66 -5.10 0.05
CA ILE A 69 -12.88 -4.47 0.56
C ILE A 69 -14.03 -4.81 -0.40
N SER A 70 -14.85 -5.78 0.01
CA SER A 70 -16.21 -5.96 -0.51
C SER A 70 -16.99 -4.64 -0.35
N PRO A 71 -17.99 -4.36 -1.20
CA PRO A 71 -18.79 -3.15 -1.07
C PRO A 71 -19.25 -2.97 0.37
N GLU A 72 -19.12 -1.74 0.88
CA GLU A 72 -19.52 -1.37 2.23
C GLU A 72 -20.95 -1.84 2.48
N ILE A 73 -21.17 -2.61 3.55
CA ILE A 73 -22.52 -3.04 3.92
C ILE A 73 -23.27 -1.81 4.43
N THR A 74 -24.03 -1.17 3.54
CA THR A 74 -24.92 -0.07 3.89
C THR A 74 -26.28 -0.60 4.32
N VAL A 75 -27.05 0.22 5.04
CA VAL A 75 -28.45 -0.09 5.42
C VAL A 75 -29.30 -0.39 4.18
N GLU A 76 -29.06 0.32 3.08
CA GLU A 76 -29.73 0.12 1.79
C GLU A 76 -29.35 -1.23 1.19
N SER A 77 -28.06 -1.59 1.19
CA SER A 77 -27.59 -2.89 0.70
C SER A 77 -28.17 -4.04 1.52
N LEU A 78 -28.29 -3.86 2.84
CA LEU A 78 -28.89 -4.84 3.75
C LEU A 78 -30.40 -4.98 3.51
N HIS A 79 -31.10 -3.87 3.27
CA HIS A 79 -32.52 -3.88 2.97
C HIS A 79 -32.81 -4.54 1.61
N ALA A 80 -32.00 -4.23 0.59
CA ALA A 80 -32.08 -4.87 -0.73
C ALA A 80 -31.83 -6.38 -0.63
N PHE A 81 -30.81 -6.79 0.14
CA PHE A 81 -30.52 -8.19 0.42
C PHE A 81 -31.70 -8.88 1.13
N ALA A 82 -32.23 -8.29 2.21
CA ALA A 82 -33.35 -8.86 2.95
C ALA A 82 -34.60 -9.02 2.10
N LEU A 83 -34.89 -8.06 1.20
CA LEU A 83 -36.01 -8.14 0.27
C LEU A 83 -35.81 -9.24 -0.78
N ALA A 84 -34.60 -9.36 -1.33
CA ALA A 84 -34.25 -10.43 -2.27
C ALA A 84 -34.35 -11.81 -1.60
N ALA A 85 -33.85 -11.95 -0.37
CA ALA A 85 -33.95 -13.18 0.41
C ALA A 85 -35.41 -13.57 0.70
N LYS A 86 -36.25 -12.63 1.15
CA LYS A 86 -37.69 -12.87 1.38
C LYS A 86 -38.42 -13.30 0.10
N ARG A 87 -38.09 -12.70 -1.04
CA ARG A 87 -38.70 -13.09 -2.34
C ARG A 87 -38.29 -14.50 -2.74
N LYS A 88 -37.01 -14.86 -2.56
CA LYS A 88 -36.50 -16.19 -2.90
C LYS A 88 -37.10 -17.28 -2.00
N LEU A 89 -37.15 -17.05 -0.69
CA LEU A 89 -37.82 -17.95 0.25
C LEU A 89 -39.32 -18.11 0.00
N ARG A 90 -39.96 -17.17 -0.72
CA ARG A 90 -41.37 -17.27 -1.10
C ARG A 90 -41.59 -18.05 -2.41
N HIS A 91 -40.53 -18.31 -3.18
CA HIS A 91 -40.62 -18.93 -4.51
C HIS A 91 -40.09 -20.37 -4.57
N ASP A 92 -39.43 -20.87 -3.53
CA ASP A 92 -38.99 -22.28 -3.41
C ASP A 92 -39.83 -23.04 -2.35
N ASP A 93 -41.16 -22.83 -2.37
CA ASP A 93 -42.20 -23.43 -1.52
C ASP A 93 -42.36 -22.81 -0.12
N GLY A 94 -43.19 -21.77 -0.01
CA GLY A 94 -43.66 -21.24 1.28
C GLY A 94 -44.58 -22.19 2.08
N THR A 95 -44.43 -23.51 1.89
CA THR A 95 -44.87 -24.63 2.74
C THR A 95 -43.69 -25.57 2.89
#